data_AF-X0WYU5-F1
#
_entry.id   AF-X0WYU5-F1
#
_cell.length_a   1.000
_cell.length_b   1.000
_cell.length_c   1.000
_cell.angle_alpha   90.00
_cell.angle_beta   90.00
_cell.angle_gamma   90.00
#
_symmetry.space_group_name_H-M   'P 1'
#
loop_
_entity.id
_entity.type
_entity.pdbx_description
1 polymer ?
#
loop_
_entity_poly.entity_id
_entity_poly.type
_entity_poly.pdbx_seq_one_letter_code
_entity_poly.pdbx_strand_id
1 'polypeptide(L)'
;RFHVAYKLDEAILEGLAQGMPDELATYSIEAFVSGPEQQNAIAAQIVALGGVVQSTTPGAFQMNVILTPGQLLEVVKMDELHFIDPRGEWEVDMDIVRQISGTNYLESVTGYTGQGVRAEVADSGCQVNHQEFQGVNGPPLVHSPPINAGSHGTAVYGVCFAEGIVAQARGILPGADQGICTEASYLRGVGNIANRYKHTGELVDPKGPFRAVFQTNSTGDPRTRNYTSISAAMDNNLFNFDIVH
;
A
#
# COMPACT_ATOMS: atom_id res chain seq x y z
N ARG A 1 -5.16 -28.98 20.96
CA ARG A 1 -4.30 -29.46 19.85
C ARG A 1 -5.06 -29.26 18.56
N PHE A 2 -4.58 -28.40 17.66
CA PHE A 2 -5.22 -28.18 16.36
C PHE A 2 -4.87 -29.30 15.39
N HIS A 3 -5.79 -29.61 14.47
CA HIS A 3 -5.50 -30.53 13.38
C HIS A 3 -4.41 -29.93 12.47
N VAL A 4 -3.45 -30.74 12.03
CA VAL A 4 -2.26 -30.28 11.27
C VAL A 4 -2.62 -29.48 10.02
N ALA A 5 -3.69 -29.87 9.32
CA ALA A 5 -4.15 -29.17 8.11
C ALA A 5 -4.57 -27.71 8.38
N TYR A 6 -5.01 -27.36 9.60
CA TYR A 6 -5.39 -25.98 9.94
C TYR A 6 -4.20 -25.09 10.31
N LYS A 7 -2.98 -25.65 10.30
CA LYS A 7 -1.75 -24.92 10.57
C LYS A 7 -0.97 -24.59 9.29
N LEU A 8 -1.45 -25.06 8.14
CA LEU A 8 -0.78 -24.88 6.86
C LEU A 8 -1.56 -23.86 6.03
N ASP A 9 -0.83 -22.97 5.36
CA ASP A 9 -1.37 -22.14 4.29
C ASP A 9 -1.92 -22.99 3.13
N GLU A 10 -2.91 -22.44 2.42
CA GLU A 10 -3.57 -23.12 1.30
C GLU A 10 -2.59 -23.51 0.19
N ALA A 11 -1.60 -22.66 -0.12
CA ALA A 11 -0.60 -22.97 -1.14
C ALA A 11 0.26 -24.20 -0.77
N ILE A 12 0.53 -24.40 0.52
CA ILE A 12 1.24 -25.59 1.01
C ILE A 12 0.33 -26.82 0.88
N LEU A 13 -0.94 -26.72 1.26
CA LEU A 13 -1.90 -27.82 1.15
C LEU A 13 -2.09 -28.26 -0.31
N GLU A 14 -2.25 -27.30 -1.22
CA GLU A 14 -2.36 -27.55 -2.65
C GLU A 14 -1.09 -28.18 -3.21
N GLY A 15 0.09 -27.64 -2.84
CA GLY A 15 1.37 -28.22 -3.22
C GLY A 15 1.50 -29.68 -2.77
N LEU A 16 1.21 -29.97 -1.50
CA LEU A 16 1.28 -31.32 -0.95
C LEU A 16 0.33 -32.28 -1.69
N ALA A 17 -0.88 -31.83 -2.05
CA ALA A 17 -1.84 -32.61 -2.81
C ALA A 17 -1.38 -32.90 -4.26
N GLN A 18 -0.62 -31.98 -4.85
CA GLN A 18 -0.09 -32.09 -6.23
C GLN A 18 1.27 -32.81 -6.29
N GLY A 19 1.93 -33.01 -5.15
CA GLY A 19 3.26 -33.62 -5.06
C GLY A 19 4.37 -32.58 -5.16
N MET A 20 4.65 -31.88 -4.05
CA MET A 20 5.75 -30.93 -3.97
C MET A 20 7.10 -31.59 -4.26
N PRO A 21 8.01 -30.90 -4.99
CA PRO A 21 9.40 -31.32 -5.12
C PRO A 21 10.04 -31.45 -3.74
N ASP A 22 10.83 -32.52 -3.53
CA ASP A 22 11.58 -32.72 -2.28
C ASP A 22 12.83 -31.84 -2.24
N GLU A 23 12.61 -30.53 -2.26
CA GLU A 23 13.62 -29.48 -2.27
C GLU A 23 13.48 -28.58 -1.04
N LEU A 24 14.58 -27.93 -0.65
CA LEU A 24 14.58 -26.96 0.44
C LEU A 24 13.84 -25.69 0.01
N ALA A 25 12.82 -25.30 0.78
CA ALA A 25 12.06 -24.08 0.60
C ALA A 25 12.03 -23.25 1.89
N THR A 26 11.90 -21.93 1.74
CA THR A 26 11.83 -21.02 2.89
C THR A 26 10.38 -20.86 3.33
N TYR A 27 10.15 -20.92 4.64
CA TYR A 27 8.85 -20.76 5.26
C TYR A 27 8.89 -19.74 6.39
N SER A 28 7.77 -19.05 6.61
CA SER A 28 7.52 -18.31 7.84
C SER A 28 6.70 -19.18 8.80
N ILE A 29 7.14 -19.24 10.06
CA ILE A 29 6.44 -19.98 11.13
C ILE A 29 5.99 -18.99 12.19
N GLU A 30 4.75 -19.14 12.62
CA GLU A 30 4.19 -18.50 13.81
C GLU A 30 4.09 -19.51 14.96
N ALA A 31 4.69 -19.19 16.10
CA ALA A 31 4.50 -19.92 17.36
C ALA A 31 3.21 -19.46 18.07
N PHE A 32 2.61 -20.30 18.92
CA PHE A 32 1.42 -19.91 19.71
C PHE A 32 1.70 -18.84 20.76
N VAL A 33 2.92 -18.79 21.28
CA VAL A 33 3.34 -17.89 22.34
C VAL A 33 4.53 -17.08 21.87
N SER A 34 4.44 -15.76 22.05
CA SER A 34 5.55 -14.87 21.79
C SER A 34 6.70 -15.16 22.74
N GLY A 35 7.93 -15.10 22.25
CA GLY A 35 9.10 -15.30 23.09
C GLY A 35 9.99 -16.45 22.65
N PRO A 36 11.15 -16.60 23.30
CA PRO A 36 12.15 -17.56 22.87
C PRO A 36 11.77 -19.01 23.18
N GLU A 37 10.90 -19.28 24.17
CA GLU A 37 10.64 -20.66 24.64
C GLU A 37 10.12 -21.57 23.53
N GLN A 38 9.00 -21.21 22.89
CA GLN A 38 8.41 -22.00 21.82
C GLN A 38 9.22 -21.95 20.53
N GLN A 39 9.79 -20.78 20.18
CA GLN A 39 10.68 -20.68 19.02
C GLN A 39 11.92 -21.56 19.18
N ASN A 40 12.48 -21.69 20.39
CA ASN A 40 13.62 -22.57 20.66
C ASN A 40 13.23 -24.05 20.56
N ALA A 41 12.05 -24.43 21.04
CA ALA A 41 11.54 -25.79 20.89
C ALA A 41 11.37 -26.16 19.40
N ILE A 42 10.73 -25.28 18.62
CA ILE A 42 10.57 -25.45 17.17
C ILE A 42 11.94 -25.49 16.48
N ALA A 43 12.83 -24.56 16.80
CA ALA A 43 14.19 -24.51 16.23
C ALA A 43 14.98 -25.79 16.51
N ALA A 44 14.91 -26.33 17.73
CA ALA A 44 15.60 -27.56 18.10
C ALA A 44 15.10 -28.76 17.27
N GLN A 45 13.77 -28.88 17.08
CA GLN A 45 13.19 -29.93 16.24
C GLN A 45 13.61 -29.78 14.77
N ILE A 46 13.61 -28.56 14.25
CA ILE A 46 14.03 -28.27 12.87
C ILE A 46 15.48 -28.68 12.65
N VAL A 47 16.38 -28.32 13.56
CA VAL A 47 17.80 -28.71 13.48
C VAL A 47 17.95 -30.22 13.58
N ALA A 48 17.19 -30.89 14.45
CA ALA A 48 17.22 -32.36 14.57
C ALA A 48 16.77 -33.09 13.30
N LEU A 49 15.85 -32.49 12.54
CA LEU A 49 15.38 -32.99 11.24
C LEU A 49 16.34 -32.65 10.08
N GLY A 50 17.41 -31.89 10.33
CA GLY A 50 18.36 -31.43 9.31
C GLY A 50 17.89 -30.19 8.53
N GLY A 51 16.87 -29.48 9.02
CA GLY A 51 16.44 -28.20 8.47
C GLY A 51 17.29 -27.02 8.97
N VAL A 52 17.07 -25.83 8.44
CA VAL A 52 17.82 -24.62 8.78
C VAL A 52 16.91 -23.59 9.43
N VAL A 53 17.30 -23.05 10.58
CA VAL A 53 16.66 -21.87 11.18
C VAL A 53 17.40 -20.63 10.68
N GLN A 54 16.76 -19.85 9.79
CA GLN A 54 17.37 -18.63 9.26
C GLN A 54 17.33 -17.48 10.27
N SER A 55 16.21 -17.33 10.97
CA SER A 55 16.03 -16.27 11.96
C SER A 55 14.97 -16.65 12.98
N THR A 56 15.19 -16.22 14.22
CA THR A 56 14.18 -16.16 15.27
C THR A 56 13.89 -14.71 15.60
N THR A 57 12.69 -14.45 16.14
CA THR A 57 12.31 -13.12 16.62
C THR A 57 11.93 -13.25 18.09
N PRO A 58 12.91 -13.18 19.03
CA PRO A 58 12.69 -13.50 20.44
C PRO A 58 11.65 -12.62 21.16
N GLY A 59 11.24 -11.49 20.57
CA GLY A 59 10.18 -10.62 21.11
C GLY A 59 8.81 -10.77 20.43
N ALA A 60 8.68 -11.69 19.48
CA ALA A 60 7.47 -11.89 18.68
C ALA A 60 7.12 -13.38 18.57
N PHE A 61 6.16 -13.70 17.70
CA PHE A 61 5.70 -15.06 17.42
C PHE A 61 6.43 -15.70 16.23
N GLN A 62 7.00 -14.87 15.34
CA GLN A 62 7.49 -15.29 14.04
C GLN A 62 8.95 -15.75 14.04
N MET A 63 9.24 -16.79 13.26
CA MET A 63 10.58 -17.22 12.86
C MET A 63 10.60 -17.64 11.38
N ASN A 64 11.79 -17.65 10.75
CA ASN A 64 11.94 -18.10 9.36
C ASN A 64 12.89 -19.28 9.26
N VAL A 65 12.53 -20.24 8.43
CA VAL A 65 13.17 -21.55 8.36
C VAL A 65 13.27 -22.05 6.93
N ILE A 66 14.19 -22.95 6.67
CA ILE A 66 14.31 -23.67 5.41
C ILE A 66 14.10 -25.15 5.68
N LEU A 67 13.10 -25.74 5.02
CA LEU A 67 12.68 -27.13 5.22
C LEU A 67 12.43 -27.79 3.86
N THR A 68 12.61 -29.11 3.78
CA THR A 68 12.00 -29.92 2.73
C THR A 68 10.53 -30.21 3.07
N PRO A 69 9.67 -30.63 2.11
CA PRO A 69 8.28 -31.01 2.41
C PRO A 69 8.18 -32.11 3.47
N GLY A 70 9.11 -33.07 3.48
CA GLY A 70 9.16 -34.11 4.51
C GLY A 70 9.42 -33.54 5.91
N GLN A 71 10.36 -32.60 6.03
CA GLN A 71 10.66 -31.94 7.30
C GLN A 71 9.50 -31.04 7.76
N LEU A 72 8.87 -30.32 6.84
CA LEU A 72 7.68 -29.49 7.06
C LEU A 72 6.54 -30.30 7.71
N LEU A 73 6.26 -31.49 7.17
CA LEU A 73 5.23 -32.38 7.69
C LEU A 73 5.51 -32.90 9.10
N GLU A 74 6.77 -32.99 9.51
CA GLU A 74 7.12 -33.32 10.91
C GLU A 74 6.99 -32.10 11.83
N VAL A 75 7.41 -30.92 11.37
CA VAL A 75 7.35 -29.68 12.15
C VAL A 75 5.92 -29.22 12.42
N VAL A 76 5.00 -29.36 11.45
CA VAL A 76 3.59 -28.94 11.63
C VAL A 76 2.85 -29.72 12.73
N LYS A 77 3.34 -30.92 13.10
CA LYS A 77 2.77 -31.75 14.18
C LYS A 77 3.09 -31.25 15.59
N MET A 78 4.03 -30.30 15.72
CA MET A 78 4.43 -29.72 17.00
C MET A 78 3.29 -28.93 17.63
N ASP A 79 3.19 -28.96 18.96
CA ASP A 79 2.12 -28.25 19.68
C ASP A 79 2.41 -26.75 19.82
N GLU A 80 3.68 -26.37 19.68
CA GLU A 80 4.21 -25.01 19.74
C GLU A 80 3.92 -24.22 18.46
N LEU A 81 3.70 -24.89 17.32
CA LEU A 81 3.46 -24.25 16.03
C LEU A 81 1.98 -23.91 15.85
N HIS A 82 1.70 -22.62 15.61
CA HIS A 82 0.38 -22.09 15.30
C HIS A 82 0.08 -22.19 13.80
N PHE A 83 0.93 -21.57 12.97
CA PHE A 83 0.73 -21.48 11.53
C PHE A 83 2.06 -21.49 10.78
N ILE A 84 2.04 -21.95 9.53
CA ILE A 84 3.16 -21.90 8.60
C ILE A 84 2.70 -21.58 7.18
N ASP A 85 3.42 -20.67 6.54
CA ASP A 85 3.19 -20.19 5.18
C ASP A 85 4.52 -20.12 4.38
N PRO A 86 4.47 -20.18 3.04
CA PRO A 86 5.64 -19.97 2.20
C PRO A 86 6.20 -18.56 2.38
N ARG A 87 7.53 -18.44 2.56
CA ARG A 87 8.18 -17.13 2.60
C ARG A 87 8.61 -16.73 1.19
N GLY A 88 7.96 -15.71 0.65
CA GLY A 88 8.34 -15.08 -0.62
C GLY A 88 9.63 -14.26 -0.51
N GLU A 89 10.18 -13.91 -1.68
CA GLU A 89 11.28 -12.96 -1.80
C GLU A 89 10.84 -11.56 -1.36
N TRP A 90 11.81 -10.73 -0.97
CA TRP A 90 11.54 -9.32 -0.72
C TRP A 90 11.24 -8.63 -2.06
N GLU A 91 10.08 -8.01 -2.17
CA GLU A 91 9.66 -7.24 -3.33
C GLU A 91 9.35 -5.78 -2.97
N VAL A 92 9.39 -4.91 -3.98
CA VAL A 92 9.00 -3.51 -3.83
C VAL A 92 7.55 -3.39 -4.27
N ASP A 93 6.64 -3.28 -3.32
CA ASP A 93 5.17 -3.29 -3.51
C ASP A 93 4.61 -2.00 -4.15
N MET A 94 5.35 -1.34 -5.04
CA MET A 94 4.93 -0.06 -5.64
C MET A 94 3.98 -0.23 -6.84
N ASP A 95 3.89 -1.42 -7.42
CA ASP A 95 3.02 -1.76 -8.57
C ASP A 95 1.78 -2.59 -8.18
N ILE A 96 1.73 -3.13 -6.96
CA ILE A 96 0.58 -3.94 -6.49
C ILE A 96 -0.55 -3.13 -5.87
N VAL A 97 -0.42 -1.80 -5.77
CA VAL A 97 -1.42 -0.92 -5.11
C VAL A 97 -2.83 -1.16 -5.66
N ARG A 98 -2.96 -1.43 -6.97
CA ARG A 98 -4.23 -1.74 -7.62
C ARG A 98 -4.78 -3.13 -7.28
N GLN A 99 -3.92 -4.09 -7.01
CA GLN A 99 -4.32 -5.44 -6.57
C GLN A 99 -4.81 -5.39 -5.11
N ILE A 100 -4.01 -4.81 -4.21
CA ILE A 100 -4.33 -4.80 -2.78
C ILE A 100 -5.52 -3.88 -2.43
N SER A 101 -5.74 -2.81 -3.20
CA SER A 101 -6.92 -1.94 -3.05
C SER A 101 -8.20 -2.55 -3.64
N GLY A 102 -8.09 -3.66 -4.38
CA GLY A 102 -9.21 -4.23 -5.14
C GLY A 102 -9.57 -3.45 -6.42
N THR A 103 -8.78 -2.45 -6.81
CA THR A 103 -9.02 -1.65 -8.02
C THR A 103 -9.06 -2.52 -9.28
N ASN A 104 -8.15 -3.50 -9.41
CA ASN A 104 -8.16 -4.41 -10.56
C ASN A 104 -9.45 -5.23 -10.63
N TYR A 105 -9.96 -5.70 -9.48
CA TYR A 105 -11.23 -6.39 -9.41
C TYR A 105 -12.40 -5.48 -9.80
N LEU A 106 -12.46 -4.27 -9.24
CA LEU A 106 -13.50 -3.29 -9.56
C LEU A 106 -13.53 -2.97 -11.05
N GLU A 107 -12.37 -2.69 -11.66
CA GLU A 107 -12.27 -2.44 -13.11
C GLU A 107 -12.73 -3.66 -13.91
N SER A 108 -12.36 -4.88 -13.53
CA SER A 108 -12.79 -6.09 -14.24
C SER A 108 -14.30 -6.35 -14.21
N VAL A 109 -14.98 -5.93 -13.14
CA VAL A 109 -16.43 -6.15 -12.96
C VAL A 109 -17.26 -5.00 -13.51
N THR A 110 -16.76 -3.77 -13.40
CA THR A 110 -17.54 -2.56 -13.71
C THR A 110 -17.06 -1.82 -14.96
N GLY A 111 -15.84 -2.08 -15.42
CA GLY A 111 -15.16 -1.28 -16.43
C GLY A 111 -14.78 0.13 -15.96
N TYR A 112 -14.99 0.45 -14.68
CA TYR A 112 -14.74 1.79 -14.15
C TYR A 112 -13.25 2.04 -13.98
N THR A 113 -12.76 3.11 -14.61
CA THR A 113 -11.36 3.54 -14.51
C THR A 113 -11.20 4.97 -14.03
N GLY A 114 -12.28 5.58 -13.52
CA GLY A 114 -12.29 6.95 -12.99
C GLY A 114 -13.03 7.98 -13.83
N GLN A 115 -13.80 7.57 -14.86
CA GLN A 115 -14.59 8.50 -15.67
C GLN A 115 -15.47 9.39 -14.79
N GLY A 116 -15.46 10.70 -15.03
CA GLY A 116 -16.16 11.69 -14.21
C GLY A 116 -15.40 12.18 -12.98
N VAL A 117 -14.24 11.60 -12.67
CA VAL A 117 -13.43 12.00 -11.51
C VAL A 117 -12.42 13.06 -11.90
N ARG A 118 -12.43 14.15 -11.14
CA ARG A 118 -11.36 15.14 -11.12
C ARG A 118 -10.83 15.20 -9.69
N ALA A 119 -9.52 15.18 -9.52
CA ALA A 119 -8.95 15.07 -8.18
C ALA A 119 -7.55 15.67 -8.10
N GLU A 120 -7.20 16.16 -6.91
CA GLU A 120 -5.92 16.82 -6.67
C GLU A 120 -4.97 15.98 -5.81
N VAL A 121 -3.70 15.98 -6.20
CA VAL A 121 -2.58 15.50 -5.40
C VAL A 121 -1.84 16.73 -4.86
N ALA A 122 -1.96 16.93 -3.56
CA ALA A 122 -1.23 17.96 -2.82
C ALA A 122 0.00 17.34 -2.17
N ASP A 123 1.19 17.60 -2.71
CA ASP A 123 2.42 16.92 -2.26
C ASP A 123 3.67 17.80 -2.49
N SER A 124 4.87 17.24 -2.49
CA SER A 124 6.17 17.88 -2.80
C SER A 124 6.32 18.41 -4.23
N GLY A 125 5.23 18.54 -4.98
CA GLY A 125 5.19 18.93 -6.39
C GLY A 125 4.85 17.77 -7.33
N CYS A 126 4.96 17.98 -8.63
CA CYS A 126 4.66 16.97 -9.66
C CYS A 126 5.45 17.25 -10.93
N GLN A 127 6.07 16.21 -11.50
CA GLN A 127 6.67 16.28 -12.83
C GLN A 127 5.57 16.27 -13.91
N VAL A 128 4.98 17.43 -14.18
CA VAL A 128 3.79 17.55 -15.06
C VAL A 128 4.01 17.14 -16.51
N ASN A 129 5.27 17.02 -16.96
CA ASN A 129 5.65 16.56 -18.29
C ASN A 129 6.07 15.08 -18.34
N HIS A 130 5.81 14.31 -17.29
CA HIS A 130 6.09 12.87 -17.27
C HIS A 130 5.21 12.14 -18.29
N GLN A 131 5.77 11.13 -18.98
CA GLN A 131 5.10 10.41 -20.07
C GLN A 131 3.75 9.81 -19.64
N GLU A 132 3.69 9.20 -18.45
CA GLU A 132 2.49 8.57 -17.87
C GLU A 132 1.35 9.57 -17.59
N PHE A 133 1.61 10.88 -17.63
CA PHE A 133 0.65 11.92 -17.27
C PHE A 133 0.16 12.70 -18.49
N GLN A 134 0.55 12.32 -19.71
CA GLN A 134 0.16 13.00 -20.95
C GLN A 134 -1.05 12.36 -21.64
N GLY A 135 -1.71 11.42 -20.97
CA GLY A 135 -2.72 10.54 -21.54
C GLY A 135 -4.02 11.22 -21.97
N VAL A 136 -5.04 10.40 -22.17
CA VAL A 136 -6.33 10.75 -22.82
C VAL A 136 -6.97 12.05 -22.34
N ASN A 137 -6.77 12.42 -21.07
CA ASN A 137 -7.38 13.60 -20.45
C ASN A 137 -6.43 14.80 -20.25
N GLY A 138 -5.25 14.75 -20.87
CA GLY A 138 -4.26 15.82 -20.91
C GLY A 138 -3.32 15.87 -19.69
N PRO A 139 -2.34 16.80 -19.71
CA PRO A 139 -1.37 16.94 -18.63
C PRO A 139 -2.03 17.35 -17.30
N PRO A 140 -1.34 17.15 -16.17
CA PRO A 140 -1.84 17.60 -14.87
C PRO A 140 -2.14 19.10 -14.87
N LEU A 141 -3.29 19.51 -14.30
CA LEU A 141 -3.54 20.92 -14.02
C LEU A 141 -2.79 21.34 -12.77
N VAL A 142 -2.05 22.45 -12.85
CA VAL A 142 -1.36 23.01 -11.70
C VAL A 142 -2.26 24.01 -11.00
N HIS A 143 -2.63 23.74 -9.75
CA HIS A 143 -3.49 24.65 -8.98
C HIS A 143 -2.73 25.88 -8.48
N SER A 144 -1.56 25.68 -7.89
CA SER A 144 -0.74 26.76 -7.33
C SER A 144 0.64 26.78 -8.00
N PRO A 145 0.83 27.51 -9.11
CA PRO A 145 2.14 27.65 -9.73
C PRO A 145 3.03 28.64 -8.95
N PRO A 146 4.37 28.52 -9.04
CA PRO A 146 5.13 27.48 -9.74
C PRO A 146 5.04 26.12 -9.03
N ILE A 147 5.29 25.03 -9.76
CA ILE A 147 5.35 23.68 -9.17
C ILE A 147 6.71 23.04 -9.42
N ASN A 148 7.26 22.41 -8.38
CA ASN A 148 8.50 21.65 -8.47
C ASN A 148 8.27 20.23 -8.98
N ALA A 149 9.28 19.63 -9.63
CA ALA A 149 9.26 18.22 -10.03
C ALA A 149 9.70 17.31 -8.87
N GLY A 150 8.92 17.30 -7.78
CA GLY A 150 9.20 16.48 -6.60
C GLY A 150 8.99 14.98 -6.89
N SER A 151 9.96 14.13 -6.52
CA SER A 151 9.89 12.69 -6.77
C SER A 151 8.74 12.02 -5.99
N HIS A 152 8.55 12.39 -4.72
CA HIS A 152 7.48 11.84 -3.88
C HIS A 152 6.11 12.21 -4.43
N GLY A 153 5.87 13.48 -4.76
CA GLY A 153 4.58 13.91 -5.31
C GLY A 153 4.31 13.40 -6.72
N THR A 154 5.35 13.21 -7.54
CA THR A 154 5.25 12.53 -8.84
C THR A 154 4.82 11.07 -8.66
N ALA A 155 5.35 10.36 -7.66
CA ALA A 155 4.94 8.99 -7.36
C ALA A 155 3.49 8.92 -6.85
N VAL A 156 3.09 9.81 -5.94
CA VAL A 156 1.70 9.89 -5.44
C VAL A 156 0.73 10.20 -6.59
N TYR A 157 1.09 11.12 -7.48
CA TYR A 157 0.30 11.41 -8.67
C TYR A 157 0.19 10.18 -9.59
N GLY A 158 1.29 9.45 -9.79
CA GLY A 158 1.28 8.21 -10.57
C GLY A 158 0.38 7.13 -9.99
N VAL A 159 0.43 6.91 -8.67
CA VAL A 159 -0.48 5.97 -7.97
C VAL A 159 -1.94 6.30 -8.26
N CYS A 160 -2.31 7.58 -8.34
CA CYS A 160 -3.68 7.98 -8.65
C CYS A 160 -4.00 7.91 -10.14
N PHE A 161 -3.18 8.49 -11.02
CA PHE A 161 -3.60 8.89 -12.36
C PHE A 161 -2.71 8.41 -13.52
N ALA A 162 -1.63 7.67 -13.25
CA ALA A 162 -0.76 7.20 -14.34
C ALA A 162 -1.56 6.37 -15.35
N GLU A 163 -1.38 6.69 -16.63
CA GLU A 163 -2.09 6.05 -17.73
C GLU A 163 -1.78 4.54 -17.82
N GLY A 164 -0.57 4.13 -17.43
CA GLY A 164 -0.10 2.77 -17.56
C GLY A 164 0.51 2.50 -18.93
N ILE A 165 1.25 3.47 -19.48
CA ILE A 165 2.13 3.25 -20.65
C ILE A 165 3.09 2.11 -20.32
N VAL A 166 3.66 2.15 -19.11
CA VAL A 166 4.20 0.98 -18.42
C VAL A 166 3.07 0.33 -17.63
N ALA A 167 2.70 -0.90 -17.99
CA ALA A 167 1.53 -1.58 -17.42
C ALA A 167 1.57 -1.67 -15.88
N GLN A 168 2.75 -1.88 -15.29
CA GLN A 168 2.96 -1.94 -13.83
C GLN A 168 2.79 -0.58 -13.15
N ALA A 169 2.96 0.53 -13.88
CA ALA A 169 2.85 1.88 -13.34
C ALA A 169 1.42 2.42 -13.39
N ARG A 170 0.44 1.66 -13.90
CA ARG A 170 -0.94 2.13 -14.07
C ARG A 170 -1.53 2.57 -12.74
N GLY A 171 -2.05 3.80 -12.69
CA GLY A 171 -2.67 4.39 -11.51
C GLY A 171 -4.04 3.81 -11.22
N ILE A 172 -4.63 4.14 -10.08
CA ILE A 172 -5.96 3.67 -9.64
C ILE A 172 -7.08 4.20 -10.55
N LEU A 173 -6.96 5.45 -10.99
CA LEU A 173 -7.93 6.18 -11.80
C LEU A 173 -7.31 6.62 -13.15
N PRO A 174 -6.85 5.68 -13.99
CA PRO A 174 -6.15 6.00 -15.24
C PRO A 174 -7.07 6.64 -16.29
N GLY A 175 -8.39 6.58 -16.08
CA GLY A 175 -9.43 7.23 -16.89
C GLY A 175 -10.06 8.46 -16.21
N ALA A 176 -9.46 9.01 -15.16
CA ALA A 176 -9.93 10.24 -14.51
C ALA A 176 -9.99 11.41 -15.50
N ASP A 177 -11.11 12.13 -15.53
CA ASP A 177 -11.34 13.29 -16.40
C ASP A 177 -10.27 14.39 -16.23
N GLN A 178 -9.66 14.50 -15.05
CA GLN A 178 -8.52 15.39 -14.84
C GLN A 178 -7.79 15.08 -13.53
N GLY A 179 -6.47 14.83 -13.61
CA GLY A 179 -5.61 14.94 -12.44
C GLY A 179 -5.10 16.38 -12.25
N ILE A 180 -5.07 16.81 -10.99
CA ILE A 180 -4.63 18.14 -10.56
C ILE A 180 -3.46 17.95 -9.60
N CYS A 181 -2.48 18.85 -9.64
CA CYS A 181 -1.35 18.82 -8.72
C CYS A 181 -1.09 20.19 -8.11
N THR A 182 -0.68 20.18 -6.85
CA THR A 182 -0.21 21.38 -6.16
C THR A 182 0.94 21.04 -5.22
N GLU A 183 1.74 22.04 -4.89
CA GLU A 183 2.76 21.89 -3.86
C GLU A 183 2.16 22.12 -2.46
N ALA A 184 2.32 21.14 -1.57
CA ALA A 184 1.76 21.16 -0.23
C ALA A 184 2.34 22.27 0.65
N SER A 185 3.51 22.81 0.33
CA SER A 185 4.07 23.98 1.01
C SER A 185 3.15 25.21 0.92
N TYR A 186 2.40 25.38 -0.19
CA TYR A 186 1.41 26.44 -0.36
C TYR A 186 0.20 26.29 0.57
N LEU A 187 -0.06 25.09 1.07
CA LEU A 187 -1.17 24.80 1.97
C LEU A 187 -0.80 25.08 3.44
N ARG A 188 0.49 25.14 3.76
CA ARG A 188 1.02 25.20 5.13
C ARG A 188 1.35 26.61 5.63
N GLY A 189 0.87 27.66 4.99
CA GLY A 189 1.06 29.02 5.51
C GLY A 189 2.38 29.69 5.11
N VAL A 190 3.22 29.05 4.28
CA VAL A 190 4.55 29.60 3.96
C VAL A 190 4.43 30.76 2.97
N GLY A 191 4.75 31.98 3.44
CA GLY A 191 4.90 33.19 2.64
C GLY A 191 3.60 33.83 2.16
N ASN A 192 2.76 34.41 3.04
CA ASN A 192 1.62 35.32 2.77
C ASN A 192 0.59 34.94 1.66
N ILE A 193 0.74 33.79 1.01
CA ILE A 193 -0.02 33.32 -0.16
C ILE A 193 -0.95 32.15 0.23
N ALA A 194 -0.80 31.63 1.45
CA ALA A 194 -1.34 30.34 1.85
C ALA A 194 -2.65 30.45 2.64
N ASN A 195 -3.73 29.92 2.06
CA ASN A 195 -5.01 29.73 2.74
C ASN A 195 -5.62 28.40 2.29
N ARG A 196 -5.44 27.36 3.12
CA ARG A 196 -5.96 26.01 2.87
C ARG A 196 -7.48 25.98 2.66
N TYR A 197 -8.24 26.79 3.41
CA TYR A 197 -9.68 26.90 3.26
C TYR A 197 -10.06 27.44 1.88
N LYS A 198 -9.41 28.53 1.46
CA LYS A 198 -9.62 29.14 0.14
C LYS A 198 -9.23 28.17 -0.98
N HIS A 199 -8.08 27.51 -0.85
CA HIS A 199 -7.59 26.51 -1.82
C HIS A 199 -8.61 25.38 -2.02
N THR A 200 -9.13 24.80 -0.94
CA THR A 200 -10.17 23.77 -1.04
C THR A 200 -11.44 24.32 -1.70
N GLY A 201 -11.84 25.56 -1.40
CA GLY A 201 -12.98 26.21 -2.05
C GLY A 201 -12.80 26.42 -3.57
N GLU A 202 -11.61 26.86 -4.00
CA GLU A 202 -11.27 26.97 -5.43
C GLU A 202 -11.28 25.61 -6.12
N LEU A 203 -10.85 24.56 -5.40
CA LEU A 203 -10.78 23.20 -5.92
C LEU A 203 -12.17 22.64 -6.28
N VAL A 204 -13.20 22.94 -5.48
CA VAL A 204 -14.57 22.42 -5.70
C VAL A 204 -15.48 23.36 -6.48
N ASP A 205 -15.07 24.60 -6.75
CA ASP A 205 -15.92 25.61 -7.41
C ASP A 205 -16.47 25.05 -8.74
N PRO A 206 -17.81 24.89 -8.88
CA PRO A 206 -18.42 24.33 -10.09
C PRO A 206 -18.19 25.21 -11.34
N LYS A 207 -17.90 26.50 -11.15
CA LYS A 207 -17.53 27.43 -12.22
C LYS A 207 -16.01 27.55 -12.41
N GLY A 208 -15.24 27.02 -11.47
CA GLY A 208 -13.79 27.02 -11.48
C GLY A 208 -13.19 25.95 -12.40
N PRO A 209 -11.88 25.98 -12.65
CA PRO A 209 -11.22 25.06 -13.57
C PRO A 209 -10.99 23.66 -12.99
N PHE A 210 -11.11 23.46 -11.66
CA PHE A 210 -10.68 22.24 -10.97
C PHE A 210 -11.80 21.24 -10.68
N ARG A 211 -12.93 21.68 -10.13
CA ARG A 211 -14.14 20.85 -9.90
C ARG A 211 -13.83 19.46 -9.33
N ALA A 212 -12.91 19.40 -8.37
CA ALA A 212 -12.42 18.14 -7.85
C ALA A 212 -13.43 17.54 -6.86
N VAL A 213 -13.48 16.21 -6.82
CA VAL A 213 -14.31 15.46 -5.86
C VAL A 213 -13.51 14.91 -4.68
N PHE A 214 -12.19 14.80 -4.83
CA PHE A 214 -11.28 14.51 -3.72
C PHE A 214 -9.92 15.19 -3.87
N GLN A 215 -9.20 15.28 -2.76
CA GLN A 215 -7.79 15.66 -2.74
C GLN A 215 -7.00 14.79 -1.77
N THR A 216 -6.02 14.05 -2.28
CA THR A 216 -5.06 13.34 -1.45
C THR A 216 -3.90 14.24 -1.03
N ASN A 217 -3.47 14.10 0.22
CA ASN A 217 -2.30 14.78 0.77
C ASN A 217 -1.42 13.79 1.54
N SER A 218 -0.35 13.31 0.89
CA SER A 218 0.61 12.36 1.46
C SER A 218 1.77 13.06 2.18
N THR A 219 1.56 14.30 2.58
CA THR A 219 2.47 15.09 3.41
C THR A 219 1.68 15.69 4.58
N GLY A 220 2.37 16.01 5.68
CA GLY A 220 1.68 16.53 6.84
C GLY A 220 2.58 17.00 7.97
N ASP A 221 1.93 17.31 9.08
CA ASP A 221 2.57 17.73 10.32
C ASP A 221 3.03 16.52 11.16
N PRO A 222 3.87 16.74 12.19
CA PRO A 222 4.35 15.66 13.04
C PRO A 222 3.23 14.80 13.63
N ARG A 223 3.48 13.49 13.67
CA ARG A 223 2.52 12.49 14.14
C ARG A 223 2.12 12.76 15.59
N THR A 224 0.82 12.72 15.85
CA THR A 224 0.23 12.79 17.19
C THR A 224 -1.00 11.90 17.24
N ARG A 225 -1.38 11.47 18.45
CA ARG A 225 -2.65 10.76 18.70
C ARG A 225 -3.77 11.71 19.14
N ASN A 226 -3.45 12.98 19.40
CA ASN A 226 -4.42 13.97 19.83
C ASN A 226 -5.08 14.64 18.63
N TYR A 227 -6.36 14.94 18.76
CA TYR A 227 -7.04 15.83 17.83
C TYR A 227 -6.46 17.26 17.98
N THR A 228 -6.10 17.88 16.85
CA THR A 228 -5.44 19.19 16.85
C THR A 228 -6.28 20.25 16.15
N SER A 229 -5.87 21.51 16.24
CA SER A 229 -6.45 22.59 15.44
C SER A 229 -6.31 22.35 13.93
N ILE A 230 -5.29 21.61 13.49
CA ILE A 230 -5.09 21.23 12.08
C ILE A 230 -6.13 20.19 11.67
N SER A 231 -6.37 19.19 12.52
CA SER A 231 -7.46 18.21 12.34
C SER A 231 -8.82 18.92 12.25
N ALA A 232 -9.10 19.84 13.17
CA ALA A 232 -10.34 20.64 13.17
C ALA A 232 -10.51 21.50 11.91
N ALA A 233 -9.43 22.10 11.41
CA ALA A 233 -9.47 22.87 10.18
C ALA A 233 -9.76 21.99 8.95
N MET A 234 -9.19 20.78 8.90
CA MET A 234 -9.47 19.82 7.83
C MET A 234 -10.91 19.31 7.86
N ASP A 235 -11.44 18.97 9.02
CA ASP A 235 -12.85 18.58 9.18
C ASP A 235 -13.79 19.70 8.73
N ASN A 236 -13.49 20.94 9.12
CA ASN A 236 -14.27 22.10 8.70
C ASN A 236 -14.26 22.30 7.18
N ASN A 237 -13.13 22.04 6.50
CA ASN A 237 -13.07 22.06 5.04
C ASN A 237 -13.93 20.97 4.41
N LEU A 238 -13.87 19.73 4.94
CA LEU A 238 -14.69 18.61 4.46
C LEU A 238 -16.18 18.96 4.52
N PHE A 239 -16.65 19.49 5.65
CA PHE A 239 -18.06 19.83 5.82
C PHE A 239 -18.52 21.03 4.99
N ASN A 240 -17.66 22.05 4.82
CA ASN A 240 -18.05 23.26 4.10
C ASN A 240 -18.02 23.10 2.57
N PHE A 241 -17.16 22.22 2.05
CA PHE A 241 -16.91 22.09 0.62
C PHE A 241 -17.37 20.76 0.02
N ASP A 242 -17.87 19.82 0.83
CA ASP A 242 -18.35 18.51 0.39
C ASP A 242 -17.34 17.78 -0.51
N ILE A 243 -16.10 17.73 -0.03
CA ILE A 243 -14.97 17.08 -0.69
C ILE A 243 -14.47 15.93 0.16
N VAL A 244 -13.86 14.91 -0.46
CA VAL A 244 -13.12 13.86 0.25
C VAL A 244 -11.64 14.23 0.33
N HIS A 245 -11.01 14.04 1.49
CA HIS A 245 -9.55 14.15 1.67
C HIS A 245 -8.93 12.79 1.97
#